data_AF-A0A2S8WQQ0-F1
#
_entry.id   AF-A0A2S8WQQ0-F1
#
_cell.length_a   1.000
_cell.length_b   1.000
_cell.length_c   1.000
_cell.angle_alpha   90.00
_cell.angle_beta   90.00
_cell.angle_gamma   90.00
#
_symmetry.space_group_name_H-M   'P 1'
#
loop_
_entity.id
_entity.type
_entity.pdbx_description
1 polymer ?
#
loop_
_entity_poly.entity_id
_entity_poly.type
_entity_poly.pdbx_seq_one_letter_code
_entity_poly.pdbx_strand_id
1 'polypeptide(L)' 'MSFKVVMTYSDGDREELDEEFETESEAEAFGLEQVSNFAAGSEVLHLSNPGDYPAPSEEAEADYEVFEF' A
#
# COMPACT_ATOMS: atom_id res chain seq x y z
N MET A 1 14.93 18.66 -1.15
CA MET A 1 14.55 17.44 -1.90
C MET A 1 13.48 16.81 -1.05
N SER A 2 12.33 16.56 -1.64
CA SER A 2 11.21 15.94 -0.95
C SER A 2 10.88 14.62 -1.62
N PHE A 3 10.34 13.69 -0.84
CA PHE A 3 10.01 12.35 -1.29
C PHE A 3 8.52 12.08 -1.08
N LYS A 4 7.92 11.36 -2.02
CA LYS A 4 6.53 10.88 -1.95
C LYS A 4 6.46 9.40 -2.29
N VAL A 5 5.42 8.74 -1.78
CA VAL A 5 5.15 7.34 -2.02
C VAL A 5 3.93 7.20 -2.94
N VAL A 6 4.03 6.35 -3.95
CA VAL A 6 2.90 5.93 -4.78
C VAL A 6 2.70 4.44 -4.60
N MET A 7 1.51 4.05 -4.12
CA MET A 7 1.10 2.65 -4.07
C MET A 7 0.67 2.19 -5.46
N THR A 8 0.97 0.94 -5.79
CA THR A 8 0.44 0.25 -6.98
C THR A 8 -0.25 -1.03 -6.54
N TYR A 9 -1.47 -1.25 -7.02
CA TYR A 9 -2.29 -2.39 -6.66
C TYR A 9 -2.38 -3.41 -7.80
N SER A 10 -2.78 -4.65 -7.49
CA SER A 10 -2.87 -5.77 -8.44
C SER A 10 -3.83 -5.53 -9.62
N ASP A 11 -4.80 -4.63 -9.48
CA ASP A 11 -5.72 -4.22 -10.54
C ASP A 11 -5.14 -3.14 -11.48
N GLY A 12 -3.92 -2.67 -11.19
CA GLY A 12 -3.24 -1.62 -11.92
C GLY A 12 -3.58 -0.21 -11.44
N ASP A 13 -4.43 -0.07 -10.42
CA ASP A 13 -4.68 1.23 -9.81
C ASP A 13 -3.44 1.72 -9.06
N ARG A 14 -3.27 3.04 -9.05
CA ARG A 14 -2.15 3.72 -8.41
C ARG A 14 -2.67 4.85 -7.53
N GLU A 15 -2.09 4.97 -6.36
CA GLU A 15 -2.47 5.95 -5.36
C GLU A 15 -1.23 6.73 -4.89
N GLU A 16 -1.15 8.01 -5.26
CA GLU A 16 -0.16 8.92 -4.68
C GLU A 16 -0.60 9.27 -3.27
N LEU A 17 0.23 8.95 -2.28
CA LEU A 17 -0.05 9.24 -0.89
C LEU A 17 0.24 10.72 -0.60
N ASP A 18 -0.61 11.33 0.24
CA ASP A 18 -0.55 12.77 0.54
C ASP A 18 0.68 13.18 1.38
N GLU A 19 1.30 12.23 2.07
CA GLU A 19 2.43 12.46 2.96
C GLU A 19 3.71 12.83 2.19
N GLU A 20 4.40 13.88 2.62
CA GLU A 20 5.69 14.33 2.07
C GLU A 20 6.82 14.09 3.09
N PHE A 21 7.93 13.54 2.62
CA PHE A 21 9.08 13.19 3.47
C PHE A 21 10.33 13.99 3.09
N GLU A 22 11.15 14.31 4.09
CA GLU A 22 12.43 15.00 3.88
C GLU A 22 13.56 14.03 3.50
N THR A 23 13.37 12.74 3.75
CA THR A 23 14.35 11.69 3.44
C THR A 23 13.72 10.50 2.73
N GLU A 24 14.48 9.90 1.80
CA GLU A 24 14.08 8.68 1.09
C GLU A 24 13.80 7.53 2.07
N SER A 25 14.62 7.38 3.11
CA SER A 25 14.44 6.31 4.10
C SER A 25 13.13 6.39 4.87
N GLU A 26 12.60 7.59 5.12
CA GLU A 26 11.28 7.76 5.76
C GLU A 26 10.16 7.40 4.79
N ALA A 27 10.26 7.80 3.52
CA ALA A 27 9.30 7.42 2.49
C ALA A 27 9.29 5.90 2.24
N GLU A 28 10.46 5.25 2.21
CA GLU A 28 10.60 3.79 2.09
C GLU A 28 9.95 3.05 3.27
N ALA A 29 10.21 3.52 4.51
CA ALA A 29 9.61 2.92 5.70
C ALA A 29 8.08 3.05 5.68
N PHE A 30 7.58 4.20 5.24
CA PHE A 30 6.14 4.44 5.09
C PHE A 30 5.51 3.56 3.99
N GLY A 31 6.15 3.44 2.82
CA GLY A 31 5.68 2.56 1.75
C GLY A 31 5.55 1.10 2.19
N LEU A 32 6.56 0.59 2.91
CA LEU A 32 6.52 -0.75 3.50
C LEU A 32 5.39 -0.92 4.52
N GLU A 33 5.16 0.09 5.37
CA GLU A 33 4.04 0.09 6.31
C GLU A 33 2.70 0.02 5.57
N GLN A 34 2.54 0.78 4.49
CA GLN A 34 1.30 0.83 3.72
C GLN A 34 0.99 -0.49 3.00
N VAL A 35 2.00 -1.16 2.43
CA VAL A 35 1.85 -2.52 1.89
C VAL A 35 1.42 -3.50 2.99
N SER A 36 2.03 -3.44 4.17
CA SER A 36 1.65 -4.27 5.32
C SER A 36 0.21 -3.99 5.77
N ASN A 37 -0.19 -2.73 5.82
CA ASN A 37 -1.55 -2.30 6.20
C ASN A 37 -2.59 -2.78 5.19
N PHE A 38 -2.29 -2.72 3.89
CA PHE A 38 -3.17 -3.23 2.84
C PHE A 38 -3.42 -4.73 3.00
N ALA A 39 -2.35 -5.53 3.19
CA ALA A 39 -2.47 -6.97 3.38
C ALA A 39 -3.30 -7.32 4.63
N ALA A 40 -3.00 -6.69 5.77
CA ALA A 40 -3.74 -6.92 7.01
C ALA A 40 -5.21 -6.47 6.91
N GLY A 41 -5.46 -5.32 6.27
CA GLY A 41 -6.81 -4.81 6.04
C GLY A 41 -7.67 -5.74 5.18
N SER A 42 -7.07 -6.34 4.15
CA SER A 42 -7.72 -7.34 3.29
C SER A 42 -8.18 -8.57 4.08
N GLU A 43 -7.33 -9.10 4.95
CA GLU A 43 -7.68 -10.23 5.84
C GLU A 43 -8.81 -9.85 6.80
N VAL A 44 -8.73 -8.68 7.42
CA VAL A 44 -9.76 -8.18 8.34
C VAL A 44 -11.11 -8.02 7.64
N LEU A 45 -11.15 -7.45 6.43
CA LEU A 45 -12.37 -7.30 5.65
C LEU A 45 -12.99 -8.65 5.29
N HIS A 46 -12.16 -9.60 4.85
CA HIS A 46 -12.61 -10.96 4.55
C HIS A 46 -13.26 -11.66 5.76
N LEU A 47 -12.67 -11.49 6.95
CA LEU A 47 -13.20 -12.07 8.20
C LEU A 47 -14.42 -11.31 8.74
N SER A 48 -14.54 -10.02 8.43
CA SER A 48 -15.64 -9.17 8.91
C SER A 48 -16.98 -9.54 8.29
N ASN A 49 -17.00 -9.85 6.99
CA ASN A 49 -18.18 -10.41 6.33
C ASN A 49 -17.80 -11.54 5.36
N PRO A 50 -17.70 -12.79 5.86
CA PRO A 50 -17.29 -13.93 5.06
C PRO A 50 -18.22 -14.13 3.85
N GLY A 51 -17.66 -13.99 2.65
CA GLY A 51 -18.36 -14.16 1.36
C GLY A 51 -18.60 -12.86 0.58
N ASP A 52 -18.50 -11.69 1.20
CA ASP A 52 -18.59 -10.38 0.50
C ASP A 52 -17.25 -9.96 -0.12
N TYR A 53 -16.15 -10.33 0.54
CA TYR A 53 -14.80 -10.05 0.08
C TYR A 53 -14.11 -11.35 -0.33
N PRO A 54 -13.37 -11.36 -1.45
CA PRO A 54 -12.57 -12.51 -1.83
C PRO A 54 -11.62 -12.88 -0.69
N ALA A 55 -11.29 -14.17 -0.58
CA ALA A 55 -10.21 -14.56 0.32
C ALA A 55 -8.96 -13.79 -0.10
N PRO A 56 -8.16 -13.27 0.86
CA PRO A 56 -6.87 -12.70 0.53
C PRO A 56 -6.08 -13.77 -0.21
N SER A 57 -5.93 -13.59 -1.52
CA SER A 57 -5.09 -14.44 -2.34
C SER A 57 -3.65 -13.95 -2.20
N GLU A 58 -2.69 -14.84 -2.40
CA GLU A 58 -1.29 -14.41 -2.57
C GLU A 58 -1.13 -13.42 -3.75
N GLU A 59 -2.13 -13.35 -4.64
CA GLU A 59 -2.20 -12.44 -5.80
C GLU A 59 -2.77 -11.04 -5.47
N ALA A 60 -3.33 -10.81 -4.27
CA ALA A 60 -3.75 -9.48 -3.83
C ALA A 60 -2.51 -8.69 -3.40
N GLU A 61 -1.71 -8.32 -4.40
CA GLU A 61 -0.40 -7.69 -4.24
C GLU A 61 -0.57 -6.16 -4.27
N ALA A 62 -0.04 -5.50 -3.24
CA ALA A 62 0.21 -4.07 -3.24
C ALA A 62 1.73 -3.87 -3.17
N ASP A 63 2.23 -2.93 -3.96
CA ASP A 63 3.64 -2.55 -4.00
C ASP A 63 3.74 -1.01 -3.91
N TYR A 64 4.95 -0.48 -3.77
CA TYR A 64 5.15 0.96 -3.65
C TYR A 64 6.39 1.44 -4.41
N GLU A 65 6.32 2.68 -4.86
CA GLU A 65 7.45 3.39 -5.47
C GLU A 65 7.68 4.72 -4.76
N VAL A 66 8.95 5.04 -4.47
CA VAL A 66 9.36 6.33 -3.92
C VAL A 66 9.84 7.25 -5.03
N PHE A 67 9.31 8.47 -5.08
CA PHE A 67 9.70 9.48 -6.05
C PHE A 67 10.26 10.74 -5.36
N GLU A 68 11.38 11.23 -5.87
CA GLU A 68 11.97 12.52 -5.50
C GLU A 68 11.41 13.65 -6.38
N PHE A 69 11.13 14.81 -5.80
CA PHE A 69 10.66 16.01 -6.51
C PHE A 69 11.23 17.33 -5.95
#